data_AF-A0A016C2N6-F1
#
_entry.id   AF-A0A016C2N6-F1
#
_cell.length_a   1.000
_cell.length_b   1.000
_cell.length_c   1.000
_cell.angle_alpha   90.00
_cell.angle_beta   90.00
_cell.angle_gamma   90.00
#
_symmetry.space_group_name_H-M   'P 1'
#
loop_
_entity.id
_entity.type
_entity.pdbx_description
1 polymer ?
#
loop_
_entity_poly.entity_id
_entity_poly.type
_entity_poly.pdbx_seq_one_letter_code
_entity_poly.pdbx_strand_id
1 'polypeptide(L)'
;MKTISKLFLLLSIILLSSCDETELDQTVTNQVNPQKEEDSRIVFNSAKEFYNTLDTLSYMTYEEQTEWIRASGIKYPLYKDLEFCEDEIMTEMPRAFQALFNHKMEMQINDTVIAFEKGNMYVKSIKEKILPVPVLYGQVGVNQEESEVTTRTVYETKYGKIGTSYQYEFKIPEGKSKYKYVHELKSVIIKENLPPYKSWSNLFLVLKLEWKGKKKWKVAEKEERNISIDLNVCKRNLAKVKYNQEIRIDVQNMDSKSHSINIEGYIIHEVVGIPSTKMFNGWSYPLVEWQPR
;
A
#
# COMPACT_ATOMS: atom_id res chain seq x y z
N MET A 1 -10.82 -11.72 -63.04
CA MET A 1 -11.39 -13.09 -63.18
C MET A 1 -11.03 -13.88 -61.92
N LYS A 2 -12.05 -14.44 -61.25
CA LYS A 2 -11.88 -15.36 -60.11
C LYS A 2 -11.62 -16.77 -60.65
N THR A 3 -10.65 -17.46 -60.07
CA THR A 3 -10.50 -18.93 -60.05
C THR A 3 -9.77 -19.25 -58.74
N ILE A 4 -10.37 -19.93 -57.74
CA ILE A 4 -10.64 -21.39 -57.68
C ILE A 4 -9.30 -22.12 -57.88
N SER A 5 -8.77 -22.99 -57.03
CA SER A 5 -9.35 -23.99 -56.12
C SER A 5 -8.23 -24.58 -55.25
N LYS A 6 -8.61 -25.05 -54.05
CA LYS A 6 -8.25 -26.33 -53.41
C LYS A 6 -6.97 -27.06 -53.88
N LEU A 7 -6.08 -27.38 -52.93
CA LEU A 7 -5.48 -28.72 -52.76
C LEU A 7 -4.77 -28.77 -51.38
N PHE A 8 -5.39 -29.36 -50.37
CA PHE A 8 -5.16 -30.74 -49.88
C PHE A 8 -3.76 -31.00 -49.31
N LEU A 9 -3.75 -31.18 -47.98
CA LEU A 9 -2.97 -32.12 -47.17
C LEU A 9 -1.99 -33.02 -47.94
N LEU A 10 -0.76 -33.14 -47.43
CA LEU A 10 -0.25 -34.38 -46.82
C LEU A 10 1.23 -34.30 -46.39
N LEU A 11 1.51 -35.06 -45.33
CA LEU A 11 2.74 -35.82 -45.06
C LEU A 11 3.98 -35.07 -44.54
N SER A 12 3.96 -34.87 -43.23
CA SER A 12 4.70 -35.70 -42.27
C SER A 12 6.18 -36.10 -42.49
N ILE A 13 7.02 -35.48 -41.65
CA ILE A 13 8.06 -36.05 -40.76
C ILE A 13 9.37 -36.64 -41.38
N ILE A 14 10.49 -36.17 -40.82
CA ILE A 14 11.70 -36.90 -40.34
C ILE A 14 13.04 -36.39 -40.95
N LEU A 15 13.64 -35.45 -40.20
CA LEU A 15 14.97 -35.44 -39.57
C LEU A 15 16.29 -35.52 -40.38
N LEU A 16 17.28 -34.87 -39.74
CA LEU A 16 18.76 -34.96 -39.84
C LEU A 16 19.39 -34.04 -40.90
N SER A 17 20.46 -33.27 -40.66
CA SER A 17 21.31 -33.02 -39.50
C SER A 17 22.38 -32.00 -39.94
N SER A 18 22.71 -31.01 -39.12
CA SER A 18 24.07 -30.45 -39.06
C SER A 18 24.19 -29.71 -37.73
N CYS A 19 24.96 -30.31 -36.82
CA CYS A 19 25.50 -29.65 -35.64
C CYS A 19 26.38 -28.48 -36.06
N ASP A 20 26.39 -27.41 -35.26
CA ASP A 20 27.62 -26.96 -34.63
C ASP A 20 27.29 -26.31 -33.29
N GLU A 21 28.23 -26.50 -32.36
CA GLU A 21 28.09 -26.54 -30.91
C GLU A 21 27.90 -25.16 -30.26
N THR A 22 27.14 -25.12 -29.16
CA THR A 22 27.60 -24.48 -27.91
C THR A 22 26.70 -24.88 -26.73
N GLU A 23 27.34 -25.63 -25.83
CA GLU A 23 27.12 -25.72 -24.39
C GLU A 23 25.72 -26.09 -23.86
N LEU A 24 25.64 -27.40 -23.61
CA LEU A 24 24.83 -28.06 -22.60
C LEU A 24 24.87 -27.29 -21.27
N ASP A 25 23.71 -26.83 -20.80
CA ASP A 25 23.43 -27.00 -19.38
C ASP A 25 22.04 -27.60 -19.21
N GLN A 26 22.03 -28.69 -18.47
CA GLN A 26 20.93 -29.62 -18.37
C GLN A 26 19.72 -28.91 -17.78
N THR A 27 18.63 -28.85 -18.53
CA THR A 27 17.29 -28.73 -17.95
C THR A 27 17.09 -29.94 -17.04
N VAL A 28 17.51 -29.81 -15.79
CA VAL A 28 16.86 -30.49 -14.68
C VAL A 28 15.44 -29.97 -14.72
N THR A 29 14.56 -30.75 -15.35
CA THR A 29 13.15 -30.77 -14.99
C THR A 29 13.12 -31.10 -13.51
N ASN A 30 13.24 -30.06 -12.69
CA ASN A 30 12.69 -30.07 -11.35
C ASN A 30 11.19 -30.25 -11.60
N GLN A 31 10.77 -31.51 -11.67
CA GLN A 31 9.53 -31.91 -11.04
C GLN A 31 9.70 -31.47 -9.58
N VAL A 32 9.38 -30.20 -9.34
CA VAL A 32 9.10 -29.68 -8.02
C VAL A 32 7.94 -30.54 -7.57
N ASN A 33 8.27 -31.60 -6.83
CA ASN A 33 7.38 -32.16 -5.85
C ASN A 33 6.69 -30.95 -5.20
N PRO A 34 5.36 -30.82 -5.20
CA PRO A 34 4.68 -29.72 -4.52
C PRO A 34 4.84 -29.92 -3.01
N GLN A 35 6.09 -29.83 -2.56
CA GLN A 35 6.45 -29.58 -1.18
C GLN A 35 5.73 -28.30 -0.85
N LYS A 36 4.70 -28.44 0.01
CA LYS A 36 3.99 -27.37 0.71
C LYS A 36 4.81 -26.09 0.64
N GLU A 37 4.40 -25.19 -0.23
CA GLU A 37 4.86 -23.81 -0.22
C GLU A 37 4.82 -23.38 1.24
N GLU A 38 5.99 -23.11 1.82
CA GLU A 38 6.10 -22.96 3.26
C GLU A 38 5.28 -21.74 3.64
N ASP A 39 4.15 -22.01 4.30
CA ASP A 39 3.04 -21.08 4.46
C ASP A 39 3.38 -20.06 5.54
N SER A 40 4.36 -19.23 5.21
CA SER A 40 4.98 -18.26 6.07
C SER A 40 4.01 -17.09 6.24
N ARG A 41 3.63 -16.86 7.48
CA ARG A 41 2.78 -15.77 7.95
C ARG A 41 3.49 -15.08 9.10
N ILE A 42 3.20 -13.80 9.30
CA ILE A 42 3.54 -13.16 10.56
C ILE A 42 2.64 -13.74 11.64
N VAL A 43 3.24 -14.10 12.78
CA VAL A 43 2.55 -14.66 13.93
C VAL A 43 2.61 -13.65 15.07
N PHE A 44 1.44 -13.19 15.50
CA PHE A 44 1.26 -12.35 16.68
C PHE A 44 0.79 -13.22 17.84
N ASN A 45 1.29 -13.05 19.05
CA ASN A 45 0.83 -13.82 20.21
C ASN A 45 -0.55 -13.37 20.70
N SER A 46 -1.01 -12.18 20.32
CA SER A 46 -2.31 -11.64 20.71
C SER A 46 -2.80 -10.54 19.76
N ALA A 47 -4.10 -10.26 19.80
CA ALA A 47 -4.68 -9.11 19.10
C ALA A 47 -4.05 -7.78 19.58
N LYS A 48 -3.67 -7.68 20.86
CA LYS A 48 -2.96 -6.51 21.38
C LYS A 48 -1.61 -6.31 20.69
N GLU A 49 -0.86 -7.39 20.48
CA GLU A 49 0.42 -7.33 19.78
C GLU A 49 0.24 -6.95 18.30
N PHE A 50 -0.81 -7.48 17.64
CA PHE A 50 -1.17 -7.07 16.29
C PHE A 50 -1.40 -5.54 16.19
N TYR A 51 -2.26 -4.96 17.02
CA TYR A 51 -2.52 -3.51 16.97
C TYR A 51 -1.32 -2.67 17.40
N ASN A 52 -0.55 -3.11 18.40
CA ASN A 52 0.68 -2.42 18.78
C ASN A 52 1.71 -2.42 17.64
N THR A 53 1.80 -3.52 16.89
CA THR A 53 2.68 -3.62 15.72
C THR A 53 2.19 -2.71 14.60
N LEU A 54 0.88 -2.74 14.29
CA LEU A 54 0.26 -1.85 13.32
C LEU A 54 0.50 -0.37 13.67
N ASP A 55 0.32 0.00 14.94
CA ASP A 55 0.60 1.34 15.44
C ASP A 55 2.08 1.70 15.25
N THR A 56 2.99 0.81 15.61
CA THR A 56 4.43 1.05 15.46
C THR A 56 4.80 1.26 13.99
N LEU A 57 4.36 0.37 13.09
CA LEU A 57 4.60 0.48 11.65
C LEU A 57 4.01 1.75 11.05
N SER A 58 2.86 2.22 11.56
CA SER A 58 2.20 3.44 11.07
C SER A 58 3.01 4.73 11.26
N TYR A 59 4.00 4.71 12.16
CA TYR A 59 4.96 5.79 12.38
C TYR A 59 6.29 5.58 11.67
N MET A 60 6.52 4.44 11.03
CA MET A 60 7.76 4.14 10.32
C MET A 60 7.78 4.72 8.90
N THR A 61 8.96 5.06 8.40
CA THR A 61 9.18 5.39 6.99
C THR A 61 9.01 4.16 6.09
N TYR A 62 8.97 4.36 4.77
CA TYR A 62 8.97 3.25 3.81
C TYR A 62 10.13 2.28 4.05
N GLU A 63 11.33 2.82 4.24
CA GLU A 63 12.56 2.06 4.42
C GLU A 63 12.53 1.29 5.75
N GLU A 64 12.10 1.92 6.84
CA GLU A 64 11.96 1.28 8.16
C GLU A 64 10.94 0.13 8.13
N GLN A 65 9.78 0.31 7.47
CA GLN A 65 8.81 -0.77 7.28
C GLN A 65 9.39 -1.92 6.46
N THR A 66 10.14 -1.62 5.41
CA THR A 66 10.79 -2.63 4.55
C THR A 66 11.80 -3.47 5.34
N GLU A 67 12.60 -2.81 6.18
CA GLU A 67 13.55 -3.48 7.07
C GLU A 67 12.86 -4.33 8.13
N TRP A 68 11.75 -3.84 8.69
CA TRP A 68 10.93 -4.63 9.62
C TRP A 68 10.35 -5.89 8.95
N ILE A 69 9.81 -5.77 7.74
CA ILE A 69 9.29 -6.91 6.97
C ILE A 69 10.40 -7.93 6.71
N ARG A 70 11.60 -7.48 6.33
CA ARG A 70 12.77 -8.35 6.15
C ARG A 70 13.13 -9.08 7.45
N ALA A 71 13.05 -8.39 8.59
CA ALA A 71 13.35 -8.94 9.91
C ALA A 71 12.28 -9.87 10.47
N SER A 72 11.01 -9.75 10.03
CA SER A 72 9.90 -10.58 10.52
C SER A 72 9.98 -12.05 10.08
N GLY A 73 10.86 -12.36 9.12
CA GLY A 73 11.08 -13.73 8.63
C GLY A 73 9.99 -14.24 7.69
N ILE A 74 9.06 -13.37 7.27
CA ILE A 74 8.05 -13.71 6.28
C ILE A 74 8.69 -13.96 4.90
N LYS A 75 8.45 -15.13 4.31
CA LYS A 75 9.07 -15.50 3.02
C LYS A 75 8.49 -14.73 1.83
N TYR A 76 7.17 -14.56 1.83
CA TYR A 76 6.42 -13.98 0.73
C TYR A 76 5.47 -12.88 1.26
N PRO A 77 6.01 -11.70 1.64
CA PRO A 77 5.20 -10.59 2.12
C PRO A 77 4.36 -9.98 1.00
N LEU A 78 3.10 -9.61 1.31
CA LEU A 78 2.21 -8.91 0.36
C LEU A 78 2.87 -7.67 -0.25
N TYR A 79 3.72 -7.00 0.53
CA TYR A 79 4.43 -5.79 0.13
C TYR A 79 5.19 -5.89 -1.19
N LYS A 80 5.70 -7.08 -1.54
CA LYS A 80 6.43 -7.31 -2.81
C LYS A 80 5.52 -7.69 -3.97
N ASP A 81 4.32 -8.19 -3.66
CA ASP A 81 3.37 -8.74 -4.62
C ASP A 81 2.11 -7.88 -4.75
N LEU A 82 2.14 -6.64 -4.24
CA LEU A 82 0.98 -5.74 -4.21
C LEU A 82 0.44 -5.45 -5.62
N GLU A 83 1.28 -5.49 -6.65
CA GLU A 83 0.87 -5.33 -8.05
C GLU A 83 0.02 -6.50 -8.59
N PHE A 84 0.10 -7.67 -7.94
CA PHE A 84 -0.69 -8.86 -8.24
C PHE A 84 -1.88 -9.04 -7.28
N CYS A 85 -2.05 -8.14 -6.32
CA CYS A 85 -3.18 -8.16 -5.41
C CYS A 85 -4.45 -7.71 -6.15
N GLU A 86 -5.40 -8.63 -6.31
CA GLU A 86 -6.69 -8.36 -6.95
C GLU A 86 -7.69 -7.66 -6.00
N ASP A 87 -7.38 -7.58 -4.70
CA ASP A 87 -8.23 -6.93 -3.72
C ASP A 87 -8.01 -5.42 -3.69
N GLU A 88 -8.91 -4.69 -4.34
CA GLU A 88 -8.86 -3.23 -4.44
C GLU A 88 -8.88 -2.55 -3.05
N ILE A 89 -9.54 -3.13 -2.04
CA ILE A 89 -9.55 -2.53 -0.70
C ILE A 89 -8.18 -2.71 -0.04
N MET A 90 -7.57 -3.89 -0.16
CA MET A 90 -6.22 -4.13 0.37
C MET A 90 -5.18 -3.23 -0.29
N THR A 91 -5.24 -3.04 -1.62
CA THR A 91 -4.30 -2.15 -2.32
C THR A 91 -4.45 -0.69 -1.90
N GLU A 92 -5.65 -0.27 -1.50
CA GLU A 92 -5.93 1.02 -0.91
C GLU A 92 -5.67 1.10 0.60
N MET A 93 -5.29 0.01 1.30
CA MET A 93 -4.94 0.09 2.72
C MET A 93 -3.60 0.83 2.94
N PRO A 94 -3.32 1.29 4.17
CA PRO A 94 -2.00 1.82 4.48
C PRO A 94 -0.96 0.73 4.37
N ARG A 95 0.24 1.09 3.97
CA ARG A 95 1.38 0.18 3.88
C ARG A 95 1.68 -0.51 5.20
N ALA A 96 1.52 0.21 6.32
CA ALA A 96 1.67 -0.36 7.65
C ALA A 96 0.71 -1.54 7.89
N PHE A 97 -0.50 -1.50 7.32
CA PHE A 97 -1.45 -2.62 7.39
C PHE A 97 -1.07 -3.72 6.39
N GLN A 98 -0.77 -3.36 5.14
CA GLN A 98 -0.34 -4.31 4.10
C GLN A 98 0.89 -5.14 4.53
N ALA A 99 1.81 -4.52 5.27
CA ALA A 99 3.03 -5.14 5.79
C ALA A 99 2.80 -6.33 6.74
N LEU A 100 1.59 -6.44 7.33
CA LEU A 100 1.24 -7.48 8.29
C LEU A 100 0.80 -8.79 7.61
N PHE A 101 0.62 -8.80 6.29
CA PHE A 101 0.07 -9.92 5.55
C PHE A 101 1.09 -10.53 4.59
N ASN A 102 0.95 -11.84 4.37
CA ASN A 102 1.63 -12.53 3.27
C ASN A 102 0.91 -12.30 1.94
N HIS A 103 1.51 -12.78 0.84
CA HIS A 103 0.92 -12.72 -0.51
C HIS A 103 -0.46 -13.39 -0.64
N LYS A 104 -0.83 -14.29 0.28
CA LYS A 104 -2.18 -14.90 0.37
C LYS A 104 -3.15 -14.03 1.19
N MET A 105 -2.72 -12.85 1.60
CA MET A 105 -3.44 -11.95 2.50
C MET A 105 -3.80 -12.59 3.83
N GLU A 106 -2.89 -13.40 4.37
CA GLU A 106 -3.06 -14.09 5.66
C GLU A 106 -2.04 -13.63 6.70
N MET A 107 -2.49 -13.64 7.96
CA MET A 107 -1.68 -13.48 9.16
C MET A 107 -2.19 -14.43 10.25
N GLN A 108 -1.44 -14.56 11.35
CA GLN A 108 -1.83 -15.43 12.45
C GLN A 108 -1.83 -14.67 13.77
N ILE A 109 -2.91 -14.80 14.53
CA ILE A 109 -3.01 -14.34 15.91
C ILE A 109 -3.15 -15.57 16.80
N ASN A 110 -2.15 -15.82 17.64
CA ASN A 110 -2.02 -16.99 18.48
C ASN A 110 -2.13 -18.28 17.66
N ASP A 111 -3.17 -19.08 17.87
CA ASP A 111 -3.47 -20.31 17.15
C ASP A 111 -4.45 -20.10 15.98
N THR A 112 -4.81 -18.86 15.68
CA THR A 112 -5.88 -18.51 14.76
C THR A 112 -5.33 -17.86 13.49
N VAL A 113 -5.60 -18.45 12.33
CA VAL A 113 -5.25 -17.86 11.03
C VAL A 113 -6.37 -16.95 10.57
N ILE A 114 -6.02 -15.69 10.30
CA ILE A 114 -6.92 -14.65 9.79
C ILE A 114 -6.55 -14.38 8.33
N ALA A 115 -7.53 -14.46 7.45
CA ALA A 115 -7.41 -14.13 6.03
C ALA A 115 -8.19 -12.84 5.73
N PHE A 116 -7.65 -11.98 4.88
CA PHE A 116 -8.34 -10.79 4.41
C PHE A 116 -9.00 -11.05 3.05
N GLU A 117 -10.26 -10.63 2.93
CA GLU A 117 -11.02 -10.68 1.68
C GLU A 117 -12.04 -9.54 1.62
N LYS A 118 -11.90 -8.67 0.62
CA LYS A 118 -12.79 -7.57 0.24
C LYS A 118 -13.20 -6.70 1.43
N GLY A 119 -12.21 -6.25 2.19
CA GLY A 119 -12.43 -5.42 3.38
C GLY A 119 -12.87 -6.18 4.62
N ASN A 120 -12.93 -7.51 4.59
CA ASN A 120 -13.27 -8.34 5.74
C ASN A 120 -12.05 -9.15 6.17
N MET A 121 -11.90 -9.34 7.48
CA MET A 121 -10.96 -10.27 8.07
C MET A 121 -11.73 -11.49 8.57
N TYR A 122 -11.45 -12.66 8.03
CA TYR A 122 -12.10 -13.92 8.36
C TYR A 122 -11.16 -14.85 9.11
N VAL A 123 -11.67 -15.50 10.15
CA VAL A 123 -11.04 -16.65 10.76
C VAL A 123 -11.15 -17.84 9.81
N LYS A 124 -10.01 -18.29 9.29
CA LYS A 124 -9.92 -19.42 8.37
C LYS A 124 -9.65 -20.73 9.09
N SER A 125 -8.83 -20.69 10.15
CA SER A 125 -8.52 -21.87 10.96
C SER A 125 -8.18 -21.51 12.40
N ILE A 126 -8.39 -22.45 13.32
CA ILE A 126 -8.01 -22.36 14.73
C ILE A 126 -7.28 -23.65 15.09
N LYS A 127 -6.09 -23.55 15.70
CA LYS A 127 -5.20 -24.68 16.01
C LYS A 127 -4.99 -25.59 14.79
N GLU A 128 -4.72 -24.96 13.64
CA GLU A 128 -4.52 -25.61 12.34
C GLU A 128 -5.75 -26.37 11.79
N LYS A 129 -6.91 -26.30 12.45
CA LYS A 129 -8.16 -26.88 11.96
C LYS A 129 -8.93 -25.85 11.17
N ILE A 130 -9.09 -26.11 9.86
CA ILE A 130 -9.87 -25.27 8.96
C ILE A 130 -11.32 -25.24 9.43
N LEU A 131 -11.90 -24.04 9.50
CA LEU A 131 -13.31 -23.88 9.81
C LEU A 131 -14.15 -24.17 8.56
N PRO A 132 -15.22 -24.97 8.66
CA PRO A 132 -16.09 -25.26 7.52
C PRO A 132 -16.84 -24.02 7.03
N VAL A 133 -17.04 -23.04 7.93
CA VAL A 133 -17.62 -21.73 7.63
C VAL A 133 -16.68 -20.66 8.20
N PRO A 134 -16.14 -19.76 7.36
CA PRO A 134 -15.31 -18.66 7.84
C PRO A 134 -16.09 -17.78 8.83
N VAL A 135 -15.45 -17.42 9.95
CA VAL A 135 -16.05 -16.53 10.96
C VAL A 135 -15.53 -15.12 10.75
N LEU A 136 -16.41 -14.12 10.69
CA LEU A 136 -16.01 -12.72 10.54
C LEU A 136 -15.31 -12.24 11.81
N TYR A 137 -13.99 -12.04 11.74
CA TYR A 137 -13.17 -11.49 12.82
C TYR A 137 -13.32 -9.97 12.91
N GLY A 138 -13.27 -9.30 11.76
CA GLY A 138 -13.34 -7.85 11.69
C GLY A 138 -13.56 -7.34 10.28
N GLN A 139 -13.75 -6.03 10.19
CA GLN A 139 -14.01 -5.31 8.96
C GLN A 139 -13.10 -4.10 8.87
N VAL A 140 -12.74 -3.76 7.65
CA VAL A 140 -11.83 -2.69 7.32
C VAL A 140 -12.52 -1.74 6.35
N GLY A 141 -12.41 -0.45 6.62
CA GLY A 141 -12.99 0.59 5.80
C GLY A 141 -11.95 1.61 5.32
N VAL A 142 -11.95 1.85 4.01
CA VAL A 142 -11.27 2.96 3.33
C VAL A 142 -12.29 3.59 2.36
N ASN A 143 -12.70 4.87 2.53
CA ASN A 143 -13.47 5.60 1.50
C ASN A 143 -12.68 5.64 0.21
N GLN A 144 -13.41 5.33 -0.84
CA GLN A 144 -13.03 5.50 -2.23
C GLN A 144 -13.63 6.78 -2.85
N GLU A 145 -14.36 7.61 -2.09
CA GLU A 145 -14.94 8.85 -2.63
C GLU A 145 -13.85 9.83 -3.08
N GLU A 146 -13.76 10.04 -4.40
CA GLU A 146 -13.01 11.12 -5.01
C GLU A 146 -13.60 12.46 -4.55
N SER A 147 -13.00 13.14 -3.56
CA SER A 147 -13.43 14.51 -3.26
C SER A 147 -12.81 15.49 -4.24
N GLU A 148 -13.62 16.43 -4.73
CA GLU A 148 -13.17 17.52 -5.60
C GLU A 148 -12.12 18.38 -4.89
N VAL A 149 -11.03 18.70 -5.60
CA VAL A 149 -9.94 19.56 -5.10
C VAL A 149 -10.53 20.93 -4.73
N THR A 150 -10.70 21.19 -3.43
CA THR A 150 -11.29 22.45 -2.94
C THR A 150 -10.41 23.02 -1.83
N THR A 151 -10.17 24.34 -1.89
CA THR A 151 -9.16 25.03 -1.08
C THR A 151 -9.69 25.57 0.24
N ARG A 152 -11.01 25.55 0.49
CA ARG A 152 -11.65 26.11 1.71
C ARG A 152 -13.04 25.52 1.97
N THR A 153 -13.15 24.45 2.78
CA THR A 153 -14.40 24.06 3.47
C THR A 153 -14.10 23.14 4.66
N VAL A 154 -14.89 23.21 5.73
CA VAL A 154 -15.00 22.15 6.76
C VAL A 154 -15.69 20.96 6.10
N TYR A 155 -15.04 19.79 6.07
CA TYR A 155 -15.68 18.56 5.56
C TYR A 155 -16.23 17.77 6.74
N GLU A 156 -17.54 17.46 6.71
CA GLU A 156 -18.05 16.25 7.34
C GLU A 156 -17.71 15.09 6.41
N THR A 157 -16.67 14.33 6.74
CA THR A 157 -16.21 13.22 5.89
C THR A 157 -16.42 11.88 6.58
N LYS A 158 -17.13 10.98 5.91
CA LYS A 158 -17.14 9.55 6.26
C LYS A 158 -15.76 8.97 5.92
N TYR A 159 -15.34 7.92 6.63
CA TYR A 159 -14.02 7.30 6.50
C TYR A 159 -13.50 7.11 5.08
N GLY A 160 -12.30 7.66 4.78
CA GLY A 160 -11.30 7.34 3.74
C GLY A 160 -10.53 8.52 3.17
N LYS A 161 -10.35 8.57 1.83
CA LYS A 161 -9.60 9.65 1.16
C LYS A 161 -10.31 10.98 1.39
N ILE A 162 -9.70 11.83 2.20
CA ILE A 162 -10.18 13.18 2.41
C ILE A 162 -9.59 13.98 1.25
N GLY A 163 -10.42 14.30 0.24
CA GLY A 163 -9.98 14.71 -1.10
C GLY A 163 -9.35 16.10 -1.23
N THR A 164 -8.64 16.55 -0.21
CA THR A 164 -7.61 17.58 -0.37
C THR A 164 -6.34 16.90 -0.88
N SER A 165 -6.22 16.74 -2.20
CA SER A 165 -4.93 16.53 -2.83
C SER A 165 -4.29 17.88 -3.14
N TYR A 166 -3.37 18.35 -2.28
CA TYR A 166 -2.55 19.48 -2.70
C TYR A 166 -1.57 18.98 -3.76
N GLN A 167 -1.57 19.62 -4.92
CA GLN A 167 -0.69 19.25 -6.02
C GLN A 167 0.12 20.44 -6.50
N TYR A 168 1.42 20.26 -6.63
CA TYR A 168 2.33 21.26 -7.19
C TYR A 168 3.14 20.65 -8.32
N GLU A 169 2.88 21.07 -9.57
CA GLU A 169 3.66 20.66 -10.73
C GLU A 169 4.91 21.52 -10.90
N PHE A 170 6.02 20.89 -11.27
CA PHE A 170 7.27 21.55 -11.57
C PHE A 170 8.06 20.78 -12.63
N LYS A 171 9.21 21.33 -13.04
CA LYS A 171 10.19 20.65 -13.89
C LYS A 171 11.54 20.61 -13.17
N ILE A 172 12.22 19.48 -13.30
CA ILE A 172 13.64 19.37 -12.95
C ILE A 172 14.45 19.98 -14.11
N PRO A 173 15.46 20.83 -13.84
CA PRO A 173 16.36 21.36 -14.87
C PRO A 173 16.95 20.22 -15.72
N GLU A 174 17.10 20.45 -17.03
CA GLU A 174 17.59 19.45 -18.01
C GLU A 174 16.65 18.24 -18.26
N GLY A 175 15.66 18.02 -17.39
CA GLY A 175 14.64 17.00 -17.54
C GLY A 175 13.55 17.37 -18.56
N LYS A 176 13.14 16.39 -19.37
CA LYS A 176 11.99 16.53 -20.29
C LYS A 176 10.65 16.26 -19.62
N SER A 177 10.66 15.61 -18.46
CA SER A 177 9.47 15.19 -17.72
C SER A 177 8.93 16.30 -16.84
N LYS A 178 7.61 16.34 -16.68
CA LYS A 178 6.97 17.09 -15.60
C LYS A 178 6.97 16.25 -14.33
N TYR A 179 7.10 16.91 -13.20
CA TYR A 179 7.03 16.30 -11.87
C TYR A 179 5.92 16.98 -11.08
N LYS A 180 5.41 16.31 -10.06
CA LYS A 180 4.51 16.92 -9.08
C LYS A 180 4.70 16.36 -7.69
N TYR A 181 4.62 17.24 -6.70
CA TYR A 181 4.35 16.83 -5.33
C TYR A 181 2.85 16.66 -5.15
N VAL A 182 2.45 15.60 -4.44
CA VAL A 182 1.05 15.34 -4.08
C VAL A 182 0.99 15.08 -2.58
N HIS A 183 0.15 15.81 -1.88
CA HIS A 183 -0.14 15.57 -0.46
C HIS A 183 -1.61 15.20 -0.33
N GLU A 184 -1.92 14.06 0.28
CA GLU A 184 -3.28 13.56 0.44
C GLU A 184 -3.52 13.13 1.88
N LEU A 185 -4.75 13.26 2.35
CA LEU A 185 -5.18 12.71 3.63
C LEU A 185 -6.00 11.44 3.39
N LYS A 186 -5.75 10.42 4.21
CA LYS A 186 -6.37 9.10 4.10
C LYS A 186 -6.71 8.58 5.47
N SER A 187 -7.99 8.35 5.75
CA SER A 187 -8.44 7.74 6.99
C SER A 187 -8.74 6.27 6.82
N VAL A 188 -8.55 5.51 7.90
CA VAL A 188 -8.70 4.05 7.91
C VAL A 188 -9.34 3.62 9.21
N ILE A 189 -10.25 2.67 9.13
CA ILE A 189 -10.79 1.99 10.30
C ILE A 189 -10.71 0.48 10.17
N ILE A 190 -10.46 -0.16 11.30
CA ILE A 190 -10.63 -1.58 11.54
C ILE A 190 -11.63 -1.73 12.69
N LYS A 191 -12.70 -2.51 12.48
CA LYS A 191 -13.69 -2.87 13.51
C LYS A 191 -13.65 -4.36 13.76
N GLU A 192 -13.53 -4.77 15.00
CA GLU A 192 -13.68 -6.17 15.39
C GLU A 192 -15.16 -6.53 15.50
N ASN A 193 -15.53 -7.66 14.92
CA ASN A 193 -16.87 -8.23 14.99
C ASN A 193 -16.98 -9.33 16.07
N LEU A 194 -15.90 -9.57 16.82
CA LEU A 194 -15.85 -10.49 17.94
C LEU A 194 -15.50 -9.74 19.23
N PRO A 195 -16.01 -10.17 20.41
CA PRO A 195 -15.62 -9.61 21.69
C PRO A 195 -14.09 -9.61 21.86
N PRO A 196 -13.49 -8.52 22.38
CA PRO A 196 -14.12 -7.40 23.09
C PRO A 196 -14.61 -6.24 22.21
N TYR A 197 -14.82 -6.42 20.90
CA TYR A 197 -15.33 -5.39 19.98
C TYR A 197 -14.50 -4.10 19.98
N LYS A 198 -13.23 -4.19 19.60
CA LYS A 198 -12.39 -3.00 19.44
C LYS A 198 -12.63 -2.32 18.09
N SER A 199 -12.47 -1.01 18.09
CA SER A 199 -12.29 -0.23 16.87
C SER A 199 -10.91 0.43 16.91
N TRP A 200 -10.17 0.28 15.83
CA TRP A 200 -8.90 0.95 15.61
C TRP A 200 -9.07 1.88 14.43
N SER A 201 -8.70 3.14 14.57
CA SER A 201 -8.88 4.07 13.46
C SER A 201 -7.94 5.25 13.53
N ASN A 202 -7.43 5.62 12.35
CA ASN A 202 -6.35 6.59 12.22
C ASN A 202 -6.43 7.36 10.91
N LEU A 203 -5.78 8.52 10.91
CA LEU A 203 -5.59 9.38 9.76
C LEU A 203 -4.12 9.38 9.34
N PHE A 204 -3.89 9.34 8.03
CA PHE A 204 -2.57 9.31 7.41
C PHE A 204 -2.40 10.48 6.45
N LEU A 205 -1.22 11.10 6.51
CA LEU A 205 -0.71 12.04 5.52
C LEU A 205 0.13 11.27 4.50
N VAL A 206 -0.33 11.24 3.26
CA VAL A 206 0.33 10.60 2.13
C VAL A 206 1.10 11.66 1.34
N LEU A 207 2.41 11.48 1.18
CA LEU A 207 3.32 12.40 0.51
C LEU A 207 3.99 11.73 -0.69
N LYS A 208 3.59 12.13 -1.89
CA LYS A 208 4.05 11.53 -3.14
C LYS A 208 4.92 12.49 -3.94
N LEU A 209 5.86 11.94 -4.68
CA LEU A 209 6.52 12.61 -5.79
C LEU A 209 6.26 11.78 -7.04
N GLU A 210 5.58 12.38 -8.00
CA GLU A 210 5.19 11.72 -9.23
C GLU A 210 5.82 12.42 -10.44
N TRP A 211 6.09 11.66 -11.50
CA TRP A 211 6.52 12.19 -12.79
C TRP A 211 5.54 11.79 -13.89
N LYS A 212 5.42 12.65 -14.91
CA LYS A 212 4.52 12.45 -16.03
C LYS A 212 5.18 11.55 -17.08
N GLY A 213 4.76 10.29 -17.12
CA GLY A 213 5.07 9.40 -18.24
C GLY A 213 4.21 9.69 -19.47
N LYS A 214 4.27 8.81 -20.48
CA LYS A 214 3.54 8.98 -21.75
C LYS A 214 2.02 9.15 -21.60
N LYS A 215 1.40 8.51 -20.60
CA LYS A 215 -0.07 8.53 -20.41
C LYS A 215 -0.53 8.71 -18.95
N LYS A 216 0.26 8.26 -17.98
CA LYS A 216 -0.09 8.32 -16.55
C LYS A 216 1.02 8.93 -15.70
N TRP A 217 0.62 9.51 -14.57
CA TRP A 217 1.54 9.85 -13.50
C TRP A 217 2.08 8.55 -12.87
N LYS A 218 3.34 8.55 -12.48
CA LYS A 218 4.03 7.41 -11.86
C LYS A 218 4.90 7.92 -10.73
N VAL A 219 5.15 7.07 -9.73
CA VAL A 219 6.12 7.38 -8.66
C VAL A 219 7.50 7.68 -9.27
N ALA A 220 8.14 8.75 -8.81
CA ALA A 220 9.46 9.17 -9.28
C ALA A 220 10.58 8.56 -8.42
N GLU A 221 10.70 7.23 -8.45
CA GLU A 221 11.62 6.45 -7.60
C GLU A 221 13.11 6.78 -7.81
N LYS A 222 13.46 7.42 -8.94
CA LYS A 222 14.81 7.83 -9.27
C LYS A 222 15.23 9.14 -8.62
N GLU A 223 14.27 9.95 -8.19
CA GLU A 223 14.53 11.26 -7.59
C GLU A 223 14.46 11.16 -6.07
N GLU A 224 15.59 11.40 -5.41
CA GLU A 224 15.62 11.57 -3.96
C GLU A 224 15.08 12.96 -3.61
N ARG A 225 14.26 13.04 -2.54
CA ARG A 225 13.77 14.32 -2.02
C ARG A 225 13.95 14.43 -0.52
N ASN A 226 14.18 15.66 -0.07
CA ASN A 226 14.06 16.03 1.34
C ASN A 226 12.63 16.51 1.60
N ILE A 227 12.06 16.09 2.72
CA ILE A 227 10.73 16.50 3.18
C ILE A 227 10.88 17.01 4.62
N SER A 228 10.46 18.25 4.87
CA SER A 228 10.29 18.77 6.23
C SER A 228 8.80 18.99 6.46
N ILE A 229 8.28 18.40 7.53
CA ILE A 229 6.89 18.46 7.96
C ILE A 229 6.91 19.15 9.32
N ASP A 230 6.26 20.30 9.41
CA ASP A 230 6.00 20.98 10.68
C ASP A 230 4.51 21.30 10.74
N LEU A 231 3.72 20.28 11.04
CA LEU A 231 2.30 20.39 11.33
C LEU A 231 2.09 20.26 12.83
N ASN A 232 1.05 20.91 13.36
CA ASN A 232 0.63 20.77 14.76
C ASN A 232 0.31 19.30 15.17
N VAL A 233 -0.06 18.47 14.21
CA VAL A 233 -0.39 17.03 14.38
C VAL A 233 0.74 16.07 13.98
N CYS A 234 1.83 16.57 13.38
CA CYS A 234 2.95 15.75 12.93
C CYS A 234 4.18 16.61 12.61
N LYS A 235 5.32 16.28 13.23
CA LYS A 235 6.62 16.91 12.94
C LYS A 235 7.65 15.86 12.54
N ARG A 236 8.21 15.98 11.34
CA ARG A 236 9.17 15.01 10.76
C ARG A 236 10.14 15.72 9.83
N ASN A 237 11.38 15.23 9.82
CA ASN A 237 12.35 15.58 8.79
C ASN A 237 12.83 14.29 8.14
N LEU A 238 12.56 14.14 6.85
CA LEU A 238 12.89 12.97 6.05
C LEU A 238 13.90 13.38 5.00
N ALA A 239 15.09 12.78 5.03
CA ALA A 239 16.18 13.10 4.10
C ALA A 239 16.29 12.02 3.03
N LYS A 240 16.53 12.44 1.79
CA LYS A 240 16.82 11.55 0.64
C LYS A 240 15.80 10.42 0.42
N VAL A 241 14.51 10.67 0.66
CA VAL A 241 13.47 9.67 0.44
C VAL A 241 13.16 9.51 -1.05
N LYS A 242 13.01 8.27 -1.51
CA LYS A 242 12.69 7.93 -2.90
C LYS A 242 11.20 7.64 -3.06
N TYR A 243 10.67 6.81 -2.18
CA TYR A 243 9.31 6.32 -2.27
C TYR A 243 8.30 7.31 -1.67
N ASN A 244 7.03 7.09 -2.01
CA ASN A 244 5.93 7.80 -1.35
C ASN A 244 6.02 7.57 0.16
N GLN A 245 5.64 8.56 0.96
CA GLN A 245 5.58 8.41 2.41
C GLN A 245 4.12 8.38 2.83
N GLU A 246 3.79 7.55 3.80
CA GLU A 246 2.45 7.46 4.38
C GLU A 246 2.64 7.49 5.89
N ILE A 247 2.34 8.64 6.48
CA ILE A 247 2.74 8.98 7.84
C ILE A 247 1.46 9.14 8.64
N ARG A 248 1.29 8.37 9.70
CA ARG A 248 0.19 8.59 10.64
C ARG A 248 0.30 9.99 11.25
N ILE A 249 -0.84 10.68 11.32
CA ILE A 249 -0.96 11.96 12.03
C ILE A 249 -1.71 11.77 13.34
N ASP A 250 -1.30 12.50 14.36
CA ASP A 250 -1.86 12.36 15.69
C ASP A 250 -3.19 13.11 15.78
N VAL A 251 -4.23 12.38 16.15
CA VAL A 251 -5.60 12.90 16.29
C VAL A 251 -5.83 13.24 17.76
N GLN A 252 -6.00 14.52 18.07
CA GLN A 252 -6.39 14.97 19.41
C GLN A 252 -7.92 14.98 19.55
N ASN A 253 -8.42 14.89 20.80
CA ASN A 253 -9.85 14.90 21.14
C ASN A 253 -10.66 13.78 20.48
N MET A 254 -10.38 12.53 20.88
CA MET A 254 -11.21 11.38 20.56
C MET A 254 -12.46 11.39 21.43
N ASP A 255 -13.58 11.89 20.91
CA ASP A 255 -14.89 11.53 21.46
C ASP A 255 -15.43 10.28 20.75
N SER A 256 -16.42 9.62 21.35
CA SER A 256 -16.91 8.33 20.87
C SER A 256 -17.72 8.39 19.57
N LYS A 257 -17.87 9.57 18.95
CA LYS A 257 -18.80 9.78 17.81
C LYS A 257 -18.21 10.54 16.63
N SER A 258 -17.25 11.43 16.84
CA SER A 258 -16.48 12.11 15.79
C SER A 258 -15.10 12.54 16.31
N HIS A 259 -14.18 12.69 15.37
CA HIS A 259 -12.85 13.22 15.60
C HIS A 259 -12.76 14.51 14.84
N SER A 260 -12.47 15.58 15.57
CA SER A 260 -12.29 16.91 15.01
C SER A 260 -10.81 17.23 15.00
N ILE A 261 -10.22 17.38 13.81
CA ILE A 261 -8.78 17.59 13.65
C ILE A 261 -8.55 18.93 12.99
N ASN A 262 -7.87 19.83 13.70
CA ASN A 262 -7.33 21.04 13.09
C ASN A 262 -5.91 20.75 12.59
N ILE A 263 -5.64 20.97 11.30
CA ILE A 263 -4.30 20.76 10.72
C ILE A 263 -3.75 22.10 10.27
N GLU A 264 -2.73 22.55 11.02
CA GLU A 264 -2.05 23.81 10.79
C GLU A 264 -0.54 23.61 10.74
N GLY A 265 0.13 24.35 9.85
CA GLY A 265 1.58 24.36 9.76
C GLY A 265 2.05 24.38 8.32
N TYR A 266 3.14 23.68 8.02
CA TYR A 266 3.67 23.61 6.65
C TYR A 266 4.36 22.30 6.33
N ILE A 267 4.49 22.06 5.03
CA ILE A 267 5.29 20.98 4.45
C ILE A 267 6.22 21.59 3.41
N ILE A 268 7.50 21.26 3.48
CA ILE A 268 8.51 21.65 2.50
C ILE A 268 9.00 20.39 1.78
N HIS A 269 8.99 20.45 0.45
CA HIS A 269 9.59 19.43 -0.41
C HIS A 269 10.75 20.02 -1.21
N GLU A 270 11.80 19.24 -1.43
CA GLU A 270 12.92 19.62 -2.29
C GLU A 270 13.57 18.38 -2.89
N VAL A 271 13.72 18.31 -4.22
CA VAL A 271 14.56 17.28 -4.86
C VAL A 271 16.01 17.55 -4.49
N VAL A 272 16.71 16.51 -4.03
CA VAL A 272 18.07 16.61 -3.50
C VAL A 272 19.01 17.20 -4.57
N GLY A 273 19.68 18.30 -4.21
CA GLY A 273 20.62 18.97 -5.10
C GLY A 273 19.98 19.91 -6.14
N ILE A 274 18.65 20.12 -6.10
CA ILE A 274 17.94 20.94 -7.08
C ILE A 274 17.06 21.99 -6.38
N PRO A 275 17.65 23.11 -5.91
CA PRO A 275 16.94 24.11 -5.09
C PRO A 275 15.72 24.74 -5.78
N SER A 276 15.70 24.79 -7.11
CA SER A 276 14.56 25.31 -7.88
C SER A 276 13.29 24.46 -7.76
N THR A 277 13.41 23.24 -7.22
CA THR A 277 12.28 22.34 -6.94
C THR A 277 11.75 22.48 -5.52
N LYS A 278 12.37 23.37 -4.70
CA LYS A 278 11.95 23.61 -3.33
C LYS A 278 10.55 24.23 -3.34
N MET A 279 9.62 23.58 -2.65
CA MET A 279 8.25 24.04 -2.52
C MET A 279 7.86 24.13 -1.07
N PHE A 280 7.34 25.29 -0.67
CA PHE A 280 6.71 25.50 0.63
C PHE A 280 5.19 25.44 0.45
N ASN A 281 4.55 24.53 1.18
CA ASN A 281 3.10 24.43 1.21
C ASN A 281 2.60 24.70 2.63
N GLY A 282 1.96 25.85 2.83
CA GLY A 282 1.29 26.19 4.09
C GLY A 282 -0.06 25.48 4.18
N TRP A 283 -0.30 24.81 5.31
CA TRP A 283 -1.54 24.14 5.62
C TRP A 283 -2.29 24.96 6.67
N SER A 284 -3.48 25.43 6.32
CA SER A 284 -4.44 25.99 7.28
C SER A 284 -5.82 25.46 6.94
N TYR A 285 -6.09 24.21 7.31
CA TYR A 285 -7.41 23.62 7.13
C TYR A 285 -8.20 23.82 8.41
N PRO A 286 -9.34 24.55 8.39
CA PRO A 286 -10.22 24.58 9.54
C PRO A 286 -10.73 23.16 9.83
N LEU A 287 -11.08 22.90 11.10
CA LEU A 287 -11.54 21.61 11.64
C LEU A 287 -12.05 20.61 10.58
N VAL A 288 -11.35 19.49 10.44
CA VAL A 288 -11.85 18.31 9.72
C VAL A 288 -12.64 17.47 10.71
N GLU A 289 -13.95 17.33 10.51
CA GLU A 289 -14.78 16.43 11.31
C GLU A 289 -14.87 15.06 10.63
N TRP A 290 -14.33 14.06 11.29
CA TRP A 290 -14.22 12.69 10.81
C TRP A 290 -14.96 11.74 11.75
N GLN A 291 -15.97 11.02 11.26
CA GLN A 291 -16.83 10.20 12.13
C GLN A 291 -16.33 8.75 12.24
N PRO A 292 -15.95 8.26 13.43
CA PRO A 292 -15.82 6.85 13.70
C PRO A 292 -17.23 6.20 13.86
N ARG A 293 -17.95 5.86 12.78
CA ARG A 293 -19.13 4.96 12.93
C ARG A 293 -18.78 3.54 13.33
#